data_AF-A0A9D2KG48-F1
#
_entry.id   AF-A0A9D2KG48-F1
#
_cell.length_a   1.000
_cell.length_b   1.000
_cell.length_c   1.000
_cell.angle_alpha   90.00
_cell.angle_beta   90.00
_cell.angle_gamma   90.00
#
_symmetry.space_group_name_H-M   'P 1'
#
loop_
_entity.id
_entity.type
_entity.pdbx_description
1 polymer ?
#
loop_
_entity_poly.entity_id
_entity_poly.type
_entity_poly.pdbx_seq_one_letter_code
_entity_poly.pdbx_strand_id
1 'polypeptide(L)'
;MTVIRGATTITADEPEEIRKAVKELLDQTVSRNGLHRDEILSIVFSSTSDIHSYYPAKAAREAGYSSSPLFSSQEPDIEGGLPLCIRVMLFVEKNIEPHHVYLRGARVLRKDIATKINIAIDGPAGSGKSTMAKALAKSMNILYLDTGAMYRACALKALKEKRDLSDETDVIDCMRGLSLEIEYEDGAQKTILDGEDVSELIRKPEVSMAASTVSQYPAVRLKMVEKQREIADKMSCVLDGRDIGTYVLPEADFKFFLTADPKVRAQRRYDELTAKGYPVDKRALEEEIVKRDEQDSSRAFAPLKQAEDAVLIDTSNLTPDEVLGEMKRTIQEKI
;
A
#
# COMPACT_ATOMS: atom_id res chain seq x y z
N MET A 1 -16.61 17.61 3.89
CA MET A 1 -16.88 16.93 5.18
C MET A 1 -16.27 15.55 5.12
N THR A 2 -15.34 15.26 6.02
CA THR A 2 -14.71 13.94 6.15
C THR A 2 -15.23 13.26 7.43
N VAL A 3 -15.34 11.93 7.41
CA VAL A 3 -15.70 11.13 8.59
C VAL A 3 -14.49 10.30 9.04
N ILE A 4 -14.08 10.46 10.30
CA ILE A 4 -12.95 9.72 10.88
C ILE A 4 -13.48 8.81 11.98
N ARG A 5 -13.19 7.51 11.86
CA ARG A 5 -13.48 6.51 12.88
C ARG A 5 -12.29 6.32 13.83
N GLY A 6 -12.59 6.00 15.07
CA GLY A 6 -11.58 5.50 16.00
C GLY A 6 -12.18 4.61 17.07
N ALA A 7 -11.34 3.86 17.75
CA ALA A 7 -11.72 3.04 18.88
C ALA A 7 -10.54 2.83 19.84
N THR A 8 -10.87 2.58 21.10
CA THR A 8 -9.91 2.21 22.15
C THR A 8 -10.57 1.25 23.13
N THR A 9 -9.76 0.53 23.90
CA THR A 9 -10.27 -0.22 25.07
C THR A 9 -9.77 0.40 26.37
N ILE A 10 -10.50 0.17 27.44
CA ILE A 10 -10.05 0.41 28.82
C ILE A 10 -9.75 -0.93 29.50
N THR A 11 -8.92 -0.92 30.54
CA THR A 11 -8.57 -2.14 31.30
C THR A 11 -9.54 -2.43 32.43
N ALA A 12 -10.26 -1.41 32.90
CA ALA A 12 -11.31 -1.48 33.91
C ALA A 12 -12.33 -0.35 33.69
N ASP A 13 -13.58 -0.57 34.08
CA ASP A 13 -14.64 0.46 34.06
C ASP A 13 -14.46 1.45 35.21
N GLU A 14 -13.46 2.34 35.08
CA GLU A 14 -13.16 3.40 36.03
C GLU A 14 -13.18 4.79 35.36
N PRO A 15 -13.69 5.83 36.04
CA PRO A 15 -13.81 7.16 35.44
C PRO A 15 -12.48 7.76 34.96
N GLU A 16 -11.37 7.53 35.66
CA GLU A 16 -10.05 8.02 35.24
C GLU A 16 -9.52 7.30 34.01
N GLU A 17 -9.75 5.98 33.91
CA GLU A 17 -9.36 5.19 32.73
C GLU A 17 -10.14 5.62 31.50
N ILE A 18 -11.45 5.86 31.63
CA ILE A 18 -12.29 6.39 30.54
C ILE A 18 -11.79 7.77 30.11
N ARG A 19 -11.52 8.68 31.06
CA ARG A 19 -10.98 10.02 30.74
C ARG A 19 -9.68 9.94 29.96
N LYS A 20 -8.72 9.15 30.45
CA LYS A 20 -7.41 8.99 29.82
C LYS A 20 -7.54 8.38 28.42
N ALA A 21 -8.34 7.33 28.27
CA ALA A 21 -8.53 6.64 27.00
C ALA A 21 -9.24 7.52 25.96
N VAL A 22 -10.29 8.24 26.34
CA VAL A 22 -11.00 9.17 25.45
C VAL A 22 -10.09 10.31 25.04
N LYS A 23 -9.36 10.93 25.98
CA LYS A 23 -8.40 11.99 25.68
C LYS A 23 -7.32 11.51 24.71
N GLU A 24 -6.69 10.38 25.00
CA GLU A 24 -5.67 9.77 24.14
C GLU A 24 -6.20 9.50 22.73
N LEU A 25 -7.39 8.88 22.62
CA LEU A 25 -8.02 8.57 21.34
C LEU A 25 -8.29 9.83 20.52
N LEU A 26 -8.88 10.86 21.12
CA LEU A 26 -9.19 12.11 20.42
C LEU A 26 -7.93 12.90 20.06
N ASP A 27 -6.96 13.02 20.97
CA ASP A 27 -5.71 13.74 20.70
C ASP A 27 -4.91 13.07 19.58
N GLN A 28 -4.83 11.72 19.58
CA GLN A 28 -4.21 10.97 18.49
C GLN A 28 -4.96 11.13 17.18
N THR A 29 -6.31 11.15 17.21
CA THR A 29 -7.13 11.35 16.02
C THR A 29 -6.91 12.73 15.43
N VAL A 30 -6.91 13.78 16.25
CA VAL A 30 -6.63 15.16 15.82
C VAL A 30 -5.23 15.29 15.25
N SER A 31 -4.22 14.79 15.98
CA SER A 31 -2.82 14.88 15.57
C SER A 31 -2.54 14.17 14.24
N ARG A 32 -3.00 12.92 14.08
CA ARG A 32 -2.74 12.13 12.85
C ARG A 32 -3.47 12.64 11.62
N ASN A 33 -4.55 13.40 11.80
CA ASN A 33 -5.34 13.96 10.71
C ASN A 33 -5.02 15.44 10.44
N GLY A 34 -4.05 16.03 11.15
CA GLY A 34 -3.70 17.44 11.01
C GLY A 34 -4.90 18.37 11.24
N LEU A 35 -5.73 18.06 12.24
CA LEU A 35 -6.94 18.78 12.55
C LEU A 35 -6.70 19.85 13.62
N HIS A 36 -7.46 20.94 13.52
CA HIS A 36 -7.74 21.82 14.63
C HIS A 36 -9.09 21.46 15.27
N ARG A 37 -9.26 21.74 16.57
CA ARG A 37 -10.46 21.32 17.32
C ARG A 37 -11.74 22.02 16.84
N ASP A 38 -11.64 23.22 16.30
CA ASP A 38 -12.72 23.99 15.69
C ASP A 38 -13.17 23.43 14.33
N GLU A 39 -12.33 22.65 13.64
CA GLU A 39 -12.70 21.93 12.41
C GLU A 39 -13.61 20.70 12.68
N ILE A 40 -13.84 20.34 13.95
CA ILE A 40 -14.66 19.19 14.34
C ILE A 40 -16.13 19.62 14.51
N LEU A 41 -16.98 19.21 13.57
CA LEU A 41 -18.40 19.53 13.52
C LEU A 41 -19.23 18.74 14.54
N SER A 42 -18.86 17.49 14.83
CA SER A 42 -19.57 16.63 15.78
C SER A 42 -18.74 15.43 16.16
N ILE A 43 -18.91 14.94 17.39
CA ILE A 43 -18.28 13.71 17.87
C ILE A 43 -19.38 12.77 18.39
N VAL A 44 -19.49 11.60 17.78
CA VAL A 44 -20.40 10.54 18.18
C VAL A 44 -19.61 9.43 18.83
N PHE A 45 -19.93 9.11 20.07
CA PHE A 45 -19.37 7.98 20.80
C PHE A 45 -20.34 6.82 20.82
N SER A 46 -19.80 5.61 20.78
CA SER A 46 -20.48 4.42 21.23
C SER A 46 -19.60 3.67 22.23
N SER A 47 -20.21 3.04 23.23
CA SER A 47 -19.50 2.21 24.20
C SER A 47 -20.22 0.89 24.39
N THR A 48 -19.44 -0.17 24.62
CA THR A 48 -20.00 -1.48 24.97
C THR A 48 -20.81 -1.44 26.25
N SER A 49 -21.71 -2.42 26.38
CA SER A 49 -22.66 -2.50 27.49
C SER A 49 -22.00 -2.68 28.86
N ASP A 50 -20.72 -3.00 28.92
CA ASP A 50 -19.92 -3.20 30.13
C ASP A 50 -19.17 -1.93 30.61
N ILE A 51 -19.46 -0.76 30.03
CA ILE A 51 -18.96 0.55 30.47
C ILE A 51 -20.10 1.38 31.07
N HIS A 52 -20.00 1.71 32.35
CA HIS A 52 -21.04 2.42 33.11
C HIS A 52 -20.51 3.53 34.01
N SER A 53 -19.23 3.48 34.39
CA SER A 53 -18.68 4.38 35.40
C SER A 53 -18.56 5.84 34.94
N TYR A 54 -18.50 6.09 33.63
CA TYR A 54 -18.38 7.45 33.10
C TYR A 54 -18.83 7.60 31.65
N TYR A 55 -19.32 8.80 31.30
CA TYR A 55 -19.74 9.11 29.93
C TYR A 55 -18.55 9.53 29.05
N PRO A 56 -18.31 8.88 27.90
CA PRO A 56 -17.27 9.29 26.96
C PRO A 56 -17.40 10.74 26.46
N ALA A 57 -18.63 11.21 26.19
CA ALA A 57 -18.86 12.61 25.84
C ALA A 57 -18.45 13.58 26.96
N LYS A 58 -18.66 13.21 28.23
CA LYS A 58 -18.23 14.05 29.35
C LYS A 58 -16.70 14.10 29.44
N ALA A 59 -16.03 12.95 29.30
CA ALA A 59 -14.58 12.87 29.22
C ALA A 59 -14.01 13.72 28.06
N ALA A 60 -14.67 13.72 26.90
CA ALA A 60 -14.27 14.54 25.76
C ALA A 60 -14.37 16.05 26.07
N ARG A 61 -15.45 16.51 26.73
CA ARG A 61 -15.55 17.92 27.17
C ARG A 61 -14.42 18.31 28.12
N GLU A 62 -14.12 17.44 29.08
CA GLU A 62 -13.05 17.66 30.07
C GLU A 62 -11.66 17.66 29.41
N ALA A 63 -11.48 16.94 28.30
CA ALA A 63 -10.28 16.99 27.45
C ALA A 63 -10.20 18.26 26.56
N GLY A 64 -11.20 19.14 26.61
CA GLY A 64 -11.26 20.40 25.88
C GLY A 64 -11.87 20.30 24.48
N TYR A 65 -12.70 19.28 24.23
CA TYR A 65 -13.54 19.17 23.02
C TYR A 65 -14.95 19.71 23.29
N SER A 66 -15.03 20.93 23.86
CA SER A 66 -16.28 21.51 24.35
C SER A 66 -17.11 22.25 23.29
N SER A 67 -16.48 22.62 22.17
CA SER A 67 -17.06 23.40 21.06
C SER A 67 -17.94 22.56 20.13
N SER A 68 -17.65 21.27 19.99
CA SER A 68 -18.41 20.37 19.13
C SER A 68 -19.62 19.79 19.88
N PRO A 69 -20.78 19.63 19.22
CA PRO A 69 -21.82 18.72 19.68
C PRO A 69 -21.25 17.33 19.95
N LEU A 70 -21.61 16.76 21.10
CA LEU A 70 -21.20 15.43 21.52
C LEU A 70 -22.42 14.56 21.74
N PHE A 71 -22.41 13.36 21.18
CA PHE A 71 -23.43 12.35 21.40
C PHE A 71 -22.79 11.06 21.92
N SER A 72 -23.46 10.34 22.80
CA SER A 72 -23.02 9.03 23.27
C SER A 72 -24.18 8.06 23.24
N SER A 73 -23.95 6.87 22.69
CA SER A 73 -24.87 5.75 22.75
C SER A 73 -24.20 4.54 23.39
N GLN A 74 -25.00 3.67 23.97
CA GLN A 74 -24.58 2.33 24.35
C GLN A 74 -24.79 1.38 23.16
N GLU A 75 -23.88 0.45 22.96
CA GLU A 75 -23.97 -0.59 21.94
C GLU A 75 -24.80 -1.77 22.45
N PRO A 76 -25.44 -2.55 21.55
CA PRO A 76 -26.03 -3.81 21.93
C PRO A 76 -24.95 -4.77 22.45
N ASP A 77 -25.32 -5.60 23.42
CA ASP A 77 -24.47 -6.67 23.90
C ASP A 77 -24.44 -7.80 22.86
N ILE A 78 -23.24 -8.13 22.37
CA ILE A 78 -23.01 -9.12 21.31
C ILE A 78 -22.02 -10.15 21.83
N GLU A 79 -22.40 -11.42 21.80
CA GLU A 79 -21.53 -12.53 22.18
C GLU A 79 -20.23 -12.53 21.35
N GLY A 80 -19.08 -12.60 22.03
CA GLY A 80 -17.76 -12.50 21.38
C GLY A 80 -17.35 -11.07 20.99
N GLY A 81 -18.17 -10.06 21.33
CA GLY A 81 -17.81 -8.65 21.17
C GLY A 81 -16.58 -8.27 21.97
N LEU A 82 -15.82 -7.28 21.47
CA LEU A 82 -14.65 -6.76 22.18
C LEU A 82 -15.10 -6.01 23.45
N PRO A 83 -14.78 -6.49 24.67
CA PRO A 83 -15.24 -5.87 25.91
C PRO A 83 -14.56 -4.52 26.16
N LEU A 84 -15.17 -3.71 27.03
CA LEU A 84 -14.65 -2.44 27.51
C LEU A 84 -14.15 -1.52 26.37
N CYS A 85 -14.90 -1.49 25.27
CA CYS A 85 -14.53 -0.78 24.06
C CYS A 85 -15.33 0.53 23.92
N ILE A 86 -14.60 1.61 23.65
CA ILE A 86 -15.15 2.93 23.31
C ILE A 86 -14.81 3.22 21.86
N ARG A 87 -15.81 3.48 21.05
CA ARG A 87 -15.69 3.87 19.65
C ARG A 87 -16.10 5.31 19.46
N VAL A 88 -15.55 5.93 18.42
CA VAL A 88 -15.82 7.32 18.08
C VAL A 88 -15.94 7.49 16.57
N MET A 89 -16.85 8.38 16.16
CA MET A 89 -16.98 8.88 14.81
C MET A 89 -16.94 10.40 14.86
N LEU A 90 -15.92 11.00 14.24
CA LEU A 90 -15.75 12.44 14.14
C LEU A 90 -16.21 12.89 12.75
N PHE A 91 -17.10 13.87 12.73
CA PHE A 91 -17.49 14.59 11.52
C PHE A 91 -16.69 15.88 11.47
N VAL A 92 -15.91 16.09 10.40
CA VAL A 92 -15.00 17.23 10.30
C VAL A 92 -15.30 18.06 9.05
N GLU A 93 -15.18 19.38 9.18
CA GLU A 93 -15.38 20.35 8.08
C GLU A 93 -14.20 20.39 7.10
N LYS A 94 -13.16 19.59 7.34
CA LYS A 94 -12.02 19.44 6.44
C LYS A 94 -12.30 18.38 5.38
N ASN A 95 -11.88 18.61 4.13
CA ASN A 95 -11.89 17.57 3.09
C ASN A 95 -10.50 16.94 3.00
N ILE A 96 -10.29 15.89 3.80
CA ILE A 96 -9.03 15.14 3.89
C ILE A 96 -9.26 13.65 3.71
N GLU A 97 -8.20 12.92 3.40
CA GLU A 97 -8.18 11.46 3.52
C GLU A 97 -8.10 11.07 5.02
N PRO A 98 -9.08 10.31 5.54
CA PRO A 98 -9.17 10.07 6.97
C PRO A 98 -8.16 9.02 7.45
N HIS A 99 -7.37 9.38 8.45
CA HIS A 99 -6.53 8.46 9.22
C HIS A 99 -7.32 7.96 10.44
N HIS A 100 -7.86 6.75 10.34
CA HIS A 100 -8.61 6.13 11.44
C HIS A 100 -7.68 5.67 12.57
N VAL A 101 -8.14 5.74 13.82
CA VAL A 101 -7.30 5.50 15.01
C VAL A 101 -7.84 4.39 15.88
N TYR A 102 -7.15 3.25 15.91
CA TYR A 102 -7.50 2.10 16.76
C TYR A 102 -6.38 1.85 17.77
N LEU A 103 -6.70 2.03 19.06
CA LEU A 103 -5.73 1.95 20.16
C LEU A 103 -5.98 0.71 21.01
N ARG A 104 -4.93 0.28 21.71
CA ARG A 104 -4.99 -0.79 22.73
C ARG A 104 -5.66 -2.06 22.15
N GLY A 105 -6.61 -2.66 22.87
CA GLY A 105 -7.32 -3.86 22.42
C GLY A 105 -8.19 -3.63 21.18
N ALA A 106 -8.62 -2.39 20.90
CA ALA A 106 -9.47 -2.06 19.75
C ALA A 106 -8.74 -2.20 18.40
N ARG A 107 -7.42 -2.36 18.43
CA ARG A 107 -6.60 -2.74 17.27
C ARG A 107 -7.13 -3.98 16.53
N VAL A 108 -7.70 -4.94 17.25
CA VAL A 108 -8.24 -6.17 16.64
C VAL A 108 -9.47 -5.91 15.76
N LEU A 109 -10.16 -4.78 15.97
CA LEU A 109 -11.31 -4.37 15.14
C LEU A 109 -10.89 -3.93 13.73
N ARG A 110 -9.60 -3.63 13.53
CA ARG A 110 -8.98 -3.26 12.26
C ARG A 110 -7.55 -3.81 12.18
N LYS A 111 -7.42 -5.14 12.06
CA LYS A 111 -6.10 -5.78 11.96
C LYS A 111 -5.32 -5.29 10.74
N ASP A 112 -6.02 -4.90 9.68
CA ASP A 112 -5.46 -4.27 8.47
C ASP A 112 -4.69 -2.96 8.75
N ILE A 113 -4.97 -2.29 9.88
CA ILE A 113 -4.25 -1.09 10.34
C ILE A 113 -3.28 -1.43 11.50
N ALA A 114 -3.56 -2.47 12.28
CA ALA A 114 -2.91 -2.67 13.58
C ALA A 114 -1.77 -3.69 13.62
N THR A 115 -1.70 -4.61 12.65
CA THR A 115 -0.62 -5.59 12.52
C THR A 115 0.23 -5.27 11.29
N LYS A 116 1.50 -5.70 11.32
CA LYS A 116 2.34 -5.68 10.13
C LYS A 116 1.66 -6.51 9.05
N ILE A 117 1.36 -5.90 7.92
CA ILE A 117 0.63 -6.51 6.82
C ILE A 117 1.43 -6.38 5.53
N ASN A 118 1.63 -7.50 4.85
CA ASN A 118 2.33 -7.57 3.58
C ASN A 118 1.33 -7.98 2.49
N ILE A 119 1.17 -7.11 1.50
CA ILE A 119 0.23 -7.30 0.39
C ILE A 119 1.02 -7.43 -0.89
N ALA A 120 0.87 -8.55 -1.59
CA ALA A 120 1.45 -8.80 -2.89
C ALA A 120 0.46 -8.44 -4.01
N ILE A 121 0.92 -7.70 -5.02
CA ILE A 121 0.15 -7.39 -6.23
C ILE A 121 0.98 -7.78 -7.47
N ASP A 122 0.60 -8.88 -8.09
CA ASP A 122 1.25 -9.41 -9.29
C ASP A 122 0.40 -9.23 -10.55
N GLY A 123 1.03 -9.42 -11.71
CA GLY A 123 0.35 -9.33 -13.01
C GLY A 123 1.17 -8.65 -14.11
N PRO A 124 0.71 -8.74 -15.37
CA PRO A 124 1.45 -8.28 -16.55
C PRO A 124 1.62 -6.75 -16.62
N ALA A 125 2.52 -6.26 -17.48
CA ALA A 125 2.70 -4.81 -17.67
C ALA A 125 1.40 -4.14 -18.15
N GLY A 126 1.08 -2.95 -17.64
CA GLY A 126 -0.12 -2.20 -18.04
C GLY A 126 -1.44 -2.64 -17.40
N SER A 127 -1.45 -3.64 -16.51
CA SER A 127 -2.67 -4.11 -15.83
C SER A 127 -3.17 -3.21 -14.68
N GLY A 128 -2.54 -2.05 -14.44
CA GLY A 128 -2.97 -1.11 -13.39
C GLY A 128 -2.40 -1.37 -11.99
N LYS A 129 -1.53 -2.38 -11.82
CA LYS A 129 -0.91 -2.73 -10.52
C LYS A 129 -0.34 -1.55 -9.76
N SER A 130 0.58 -0.79 -10.35
CA SER A 130 1.26 0.29 -9.63
C SER A 130 0.29 1.38 -9.19
N THR A 131 -0.77 1.62 -9.97
CA THR A 131 -1.86 2.53 -9.59
C THR A 131 -2.63 1.99 -8.38
N MET A 132 -3.03 0.72 -8.42
CA MET A 132 -3.77 0.07 -7.34
C MET A 132 -2.93 -0.12 -6.07
N ALA A 133 -1.66 -0.46 -6.22
CA ALA A 133 -0.72 -0.62 -5.13
C ALA A 133 -0.51 0.70 -4.37
N LYS A 134 -0.28 1.80 -5.09
CA LYS A 134 -0.21 3.14 -4.50
C LYS A 134 -1.51 3.53 -3.80
N ALA A 135 -2.65 3.34 -4.45
CA ALA A 135 -3.94 3.72 -3.88
C ALA A 135 -4.29 2.89 -2.64
N LEU A 136 -4.00 1.59 -2.67
CA LEU A 136 -4.22 0.69 -1.54
C LEU A 136 -3.28 1.03 -0.38
N ALA A 137 -1.98 1.16 -0.64
CA ALA A 137 -0.98 1.54 0.36
C ALA A 137 -1.34 2.85 1.05
N LYS A 138 -1.70 3.88 0.27
CA LYS A 138 -2.17 5.18 0.77
C LYS A 138 -3.38 5.03 1.69
N SER A 139 -4.39 4.27 1.24
CA SER A 139 -5.64 4.10 2.00
C SER A 139 -5.47 3.31 3.30
N MET A 140 -4.46 2.46 3.37
CA MET A 140 -4.11 1.67 4.56
C MET A 140 -3.02 2.35 5.40
N ASN A 141 -2.47 3.47 4.92
CA ASN A 141 -1.33 4.17 5.49
C ASN A 141 -0.13 3.23 5.76
N ILE A 142 0.20 2.42 4.74
CA ILE A 142 1.34 1.50 4.73
C ILE A 142 2.26 1.81 3.56
N LEU A 143 3.44 1.18 3.55
CA LEU A 143 4.43 1.41 2.51
C LEU A 143 3.94 0.96 1.14
N TYR A 144 4.28 1.71 0.08
CA TYR A 144 4.23 1.20 -1.28
C TYR A 144 5.66 0.94 -1.78
N LEU A 145 5.95 -0.28 -2.23
CA LEU A 145 7.25 -0.64 -2.80
C LEU A 145 7.10 -1.03 -4.28
N ASP A 146 7.55 -0.15 -5.19
CA ASP A 146 7.69 -0.42 -6.62
C ASP A 146 8.92 -1.31 -6.84
N THR A 147 8.71 -2.63 -6.86
CA THR A 147 9.82 -3.57 -7.08
C THR A 147 10.41 -3.43 -8.48
N GLY A 148 9.60 -2.99 -9.46
CA GLY A 148 10.05 -2.73 -10.81
C GLY A 148 11.05 -1.58 -10.90
N ALA A 149 10.94 -0.56 -10.03
CA ALA A 149 11.90 0.53 -9.93
C ALA A 149 13.29 0.03 -9.53
N MET A 150 13.37 -1.00 -8.68
CA MET A 150 14.65 -1.59 -8.26
C MET A 150 15.38 -2.28 -9.42
N TYR A 151 14.65 -3.05 -10.23
CA TYR A 151 15.21 -3.67 -11.44
C TYR A 151 15.61 -2.62 -12.49
N ARG A 152 14.84 -1.53 -12.61
CA ARG A 152 15.19 -0.40 -13.48
C ARG A 152 16.42 0.36 -12.99
N ALA A 153 16.65 0.47 -11.69
CA ALA A 153 17.88 1.03 -11.14
C ALA A 153 19.10 0.14 -11.47
N CYS A 154 18.97 -1.19 -11.38
CA CYS A 154 20.02 -2.13 -11.80
C CYS A 154 20.36 -1.95 -13.29
N ALA A 155 19.33 -1.88 -14.14
CA ALA A 155 19.49 -1.65 -15.56
C ALA A 155 20.14 -0.30 -15.88
N LEU A 156 19.73 0.76 -15.18
CA LEU A 156 20.32 2.09 -15.33
C LEU A 156 21.81 2.10 -15.00
N LYS A 157 22.22 1.40 -13.93
CA LYS A 157 23.64 1.27 -13.57
C LYS A 157 24.43 0.59 -14.70
N ALA A 158 23.94 -0.55 -15.18
CA ALA A 158 24.58 -1.30 -16.26
C ALA A 158 24.68 -0.47 -17.55
N LEU A 159 23.65 0.32 -17.90
CA LEU A 159 23.68 1.25 -19.03
C LEU A 159 24.68 2.39 -18.83
N LYS A 160 24.73 3.02 -17.64
CA LYS A 160 25.70 4.09 -17.31
C LYS A 160 27.14 3.59 -17.43
N GLU A 161 27.41 2.35 -17.00
CA GLU A 161 28.72 1.71 -17.08
C GLU A 161 29.01 1.08 -18.46
N LYS A 162 28.09 1.19 -19.43
CA LYS A 162 28.21 0.62 -20.78
C LYS A 162 28.49 -0.89 -20.79
N ARG A 163 27.85 -1.61 -19.87
CA ARG A 163 27.91 -3.08 -19.76
C ARG A 163 27.14 -3.75 -20.89
N ASP A 164 27.56 -4.95 -21.27
CA ASP A 164 26.80 -5.79 -22.18
C ASP A 164 25.64 -6.45 -21.42
N LEU A 165 24.42 -5.96 -21.63
CA LEU A 165 23.22 -6.50 -20.98
C LEU A 165 22.86 -7.92 -21.43
N SER A 166 23.49 -8.44 -22.48
CA SER A 166 23.30 -9.81 -22.95
C SER A 166 24.28 -10.81 -22.33
N ASP A 167 25.36 -10.32 -21.70
CA ASP A 167 26.32 -11.13 -20.96
C ASP A 167 25.95 -11.15 -19.46
N GLU A 168 25.50 -12.31 -18.98
CA GLU A 168 25.17 -12.51 -17.57
C GLU A 168 26.34 -12.18 -16.64
N THR A 169 27.58 -12.51 -17.04
CA THR A 169 28.76 -12.32 -16.20
C THR A 169 29.08 -10.84 -16.03
N ASP A 170 29.00 -10.06 -17.11
CA ASP A 170 29.26 -8.61 -17.07
C ASP A 170 28.19 -7.86 -16.26
N VAL A 171 26.92 -8.28 -16.38
CA VAL A 171 25.84 -7.75 -15.54
C VAL A 171 26.06 -8.11 -14.06
N ILE A 172 26.42 -9.35 -13.74
CA ILE A 172 26.71 -9.78 -12.37
C ILE A 172 27.86 -8.99 -11.77
N ASP A 173 28.95 -8.79 -12.52
CA ASP A 173 30.10 -8.02 -12.07
C ASP A 173 29.74 -6.57 -11.78
N CYS A 174 28.92 -5.94 -12.64
CA CYS A 174 28.34 -4.62 -12.37
C CYS A 174 27.49 -4.61 -11.09
N MET A 175 26.71 -5.66 -10.83
CA MET A 175 25.87 -5.74 -9.63
C MET A 175 26.66 -5.87 -8.32
N ARG A 176 27.93 -6.31 -8.33
CA ARG A 176 28.75 -6.41 -7.10
C ARG A 176 28.92 -5.04 -6.42
N GLY A 177 29.10 -3.97 -7.21
CA GLY A 177 29.21 -2.60 -6.74
C GLY A 177 27.88 -1.83 -6.67
N LEU A 178 26.73 -2.50 -6.75
CA LEU A 178 25.42 -1.84 -6.70
C LEU A 178 25.12 -1.32 -5.28
N SER A 179 25.11 0.00 -5.11
CA SER A 179 24.48 0.66 -3.96
C SER A 179 23.07 1.11 -4.33
N LEU A 180 22.07 0.47 -3.74
CA LEU A 180 20.66 0.78 -3.97
C LEU A 180 19.96 0.97 -2.63
N GLU A 181 19.48 2.18 -2.41
CA GLU A 181 18.73 2.60 -1.24
C GLU A 181 17.33 3.06 -1.67
N ILE A 182 16.35 2.73 -0.83
CA ILE A 182 14.96 3.11 -1.04
C ILE A 182 14.56 4.01 0.11
N GLU A 183 14.28 5.26 -0.24
CA GLU A 183 13.80 6.28 0.70
C GLU A 183 12.32 6.54 0.46
N TYR A 184 11.65 7.02 1.50
CA TYR A 184 10.23 7.35 1.47
C TYR A 184 10.05 8.79 1.92
N GLU A 185 9.59 9.63 1.00
CA GLU A 185 9.34 11.05 1.25
C GLU A 185 7.97 11.42 0.66
N ASP A 186 7.14 12.11 1.46
CA ASP A 186 5.79 12.55 1.06
C ASP A 186 4.88 11.44 0.47
N GLY A 187 5.04 10.20 0.96
CA GLY A 187 4.27 9.05 0.49
C GLY A 187 4.69 8.52 -0.89
N ALA A 188 5.84 8.98 -1.41
CA ALA A 188 6.44 8.49 -2.65
C ALA A 188 7.76 7.77 -2.37
N GLN A 189 8.04 6.76 -3.19
CA GLN A 189 9.32 6.07 -3.20
C GLN A 189 10.36 6.91 -3.95
N LYS A 190 11.47 7.23 -3.27
CA LYS A 190 12.71 7.71 -3.87
C LYS A 190 13.69 6.55 -4.03
N THR A 191 14.26 6.43 -5.23
CA THR A 191 15.22 5.39 -5.55
C THR A 191 16.60 6.02 -5.67
N ILE A 192 17.47 5.74 -4.71
CA ILE A 192 18.83 6.27 -4.65
C ILE A 192 19.78 5.20 -5.16
N LEU A 193 20.49 5.50 -6.26
CA LEU A 193 21.45 4.62 -6.91
C LEU A 193 22.84 5.26 -6.85
N ASP A 194 23.79 4.59 -6.20
CA ASP A 194 25.16 5.07 -6.02
C ASP A 194 25.21 6.52 -5.44
N GLY A 195 24.27 6.84 -4.55
CA GLY A 195 24.14 8.15 -3.89
C GLY A 195 23.36 9.21 -4.68
N GLU A 196 22.85 8.89 -5.87
CA GLU A 196 22.05 9.81 -6.70
C GLU A 196 20.56 9.42 -6.71
N ASP A 197 19.65 10.40 -6.60
CA ASP A 197 18.23 10.18 -6.86
C ASP A 197 18.00 9.92 -8.35
N VAL A 198 17.63 8.69 -8.68
CA VAL A 198 17.38 8.24 -10.06
C VAL A 198 15.90 8.02 -10.36
N SER A 199 14.99 8.45 -9.48
CA SER A 199 13.56 8.16 -9.53
C SER A 199 12.89 8.51 -10.86
N GLU A 200 13.32 9.58 -11.52
CA GLU A 200 12.85 9.96 -12.86
C GLU A 200 13.63 9.28 -13.99
N LEU A 201 14.95 9.13 -13.83
CA LEU A 201 15.81 8.49 -14.84
C LEU A 201 15.39 7.03 -15.12
N ILE A 202 15.01 6.30 -14.06
CA ILE A 202 14.56 4.92 -14.18
C ILE A 202 13.20 4.77 -14.88
N ARG A 203 12.47 5.86 -15.14
CA ARG A 203 11.16 5.80 -15.83
C ARG A 203 11.28 5.92 -17.36
N LYS A 204 12.49 6.16 -17.88
CA LYS A 204 12.72 6.24 -19.33
C LYS A 204 12.42 4.91 -20.03
N PRO A 205 11.91 4.94 -21.28
CA PRO A 205 11.62 3.72 -22.05
C PRO A 205 12.84 2.80 -22.19
N GLU A 206 14.00 3.34 -22.54
CA GLU A 206 15.25 2.59 -22.70
C GLU A 206 15.66 1.80 -21.44
N VAL A 207 15.48 2.41 -20.26
CA VAL A 207 15.77 1.76 -18.97
C VAL A 207 14.72 0.69 -18.66
N SER A 208 13.47 0.92 -19.03
CA SER A 208 12.40 -0.06 -18.85
C SER A 208 12.61 -1.32 -19.70
N MET A 209 13.12 -1.17 -20.91
CA MET A 209 13.50 -2.29 -21.78
C MET A 209 14.71 -3.03 -21.21
N ALA A 210 15.76 -2.32 -20.82
CA ALA A 210 16.96 -2.89 -20.21
C ALA A 210 16.64 -3.65 -18.91
N ALA A 211 15.69 -3.16 -18.12
CA ALA A 211 15.20 -3.85 -16.91
C ALA A 211 14.60 -5.23 -17.21
N SER A 212 13.90 -5.38 -18.35
CA SER A 212 13.38 -6.68 -18.77
C SER A 212 14.52 -7.67 -18.97
N THR A 213 15.56 -7.27 -19.70
CA THR A 213 16.75 -8.09 -19.98
C THR A 213 17.48 -8.49 -18.70
N VAL A 214 17.89 -7.53 -17.86
CA VAL A 214 18.66 -7.86 -16.65
C VAL A 214 17.86 -8.65 -15.62
N SER A 215 16.53 -8.52 -15.62
CA SER A 215 15.65 -9.27 -14.70
C SER A 215 15.49 -10.74 -15.07
N GLN A 216 16.08 -11.20 -16.18
CA GLN A 216 16.15 -12.61 -16.56
C GLN A 216 17.23 -13.36 -15.78
N TYR A 217 18.27 -12.65 -15.32
CA TYR A 217 19.41 -13.27 -14.63
C TYR A 217 19.08 -13.57 -13.16
N PRO A 218 19.17 -14.85 -12.72
CA PRO A 218 18.84 -15.24 -11.35
C PRO A 218 19.62 -14.47 -10.29
N ALA A 219 20.90 -14.16 -10.53
CA ALA A 219 21.74 -13.43 -9.58
C ALA A 219 21.23 -12.01 -9.29
N VAL A 220 20.78 -11.28 -10.33
CA VAL A 220 20.17 -9.95 -10.16
C VAL A 220 18.90 -10.07 -9.33
N ARG A 221 18.05 -11.05 -9.65
CA ARG A 221 16.79 -11.27 -8.95
C ARG A 221 16.99 -11.63 -7.48
N LEU A 222 17.89 -12.55 -7.17
CA LEU A 222 18.19 -12.95 -5.79
C LEU A 222 18.60 -11.74 -4.93
N LYS A 223 19.47 -10.87 -5.47
CA LYS A 223 19.87 -9.63 -4.79
C LYS A 223 18.69 -8.67 -4.57
N MET A 224 17.78 -8.55 -5.54
CA MET A 224 16.58 -7.72 -5.40
C MET A 224 15.58 -8.29 -4.39
N VAL A 225 15.36 -9.61 -4.43
CA VAL A 225 14.47 -10.34 -3.51
C VAL A 225 14.94 -10.19 -2.07
N GLU A 226 16.26 -10.29 -1.83
CA GLU A 226 16.85 -10.05 -0.50
C GLU A 226 16.47 -8.67 0.04
N LYS A 227 16.69 -7.60 -0.74
CA LYS A 227 16.33 -6.23 -0.35
C LYS A 227 14.82 -6.04 -0.16
N GLN A 228 14.00 -6.62 -1.04
CA GLN A 228 12.54 -6.54 -0.93
C GLN A 228 12.04 -7.20 0.36
N ARG A 229 12.57 -8.37 0.71
CA ARG A 229 12.25 -9.07 1.95
C ARG A 229 12.75 -8.30 3.17
N GLU A 230 13.93 -7.69 3.12
CA GLU A 230 14.44 -6.87 4.21
C GLU A 230 13.50 -5.68 4.52
N ILE A 231 13.01 -4.99 3.48
CA ILE A 231 12.05 -3.88 3.64
C ILE A 231 10.71 -4.41 4.17
N ALA A 232 10.18 -5.47 3.55
CA ALA A 232 8.93 -6.09 3.95
C ALA A 232 9.01 -6.78 5.32
N ASP A 233 10.21 -6.96 5.89
CA ASP A 233 10.38 -7.48 7.23
C ASP A 233 10.20 -6.38 8.31
N LYS A 234 10.56 -5.14 7.98
CA LYS A 234 10.60 -4.04 8.95
C LYS A 234 9.28 -3.27 9.06
N MET A 235 8.40 -3.33 8.05
CA MET A 235 7.19 -2.53 8.00
C MET A 235 6.08 -3.16 7.15
N SER A 236 4.84 -2.74 7.38
CA SER A 236 3.70 -3.09 6.52
C SER A 236 3.90 -2.50 5.13
N CYS A 237 3.62 -3.28 4.10
CA CYS A 237 3.87 -2.85 2.72
C CYS A 237 2.94 -3.48 1.69
N VAL A 238 2.68 -2.74 0.63
CA VAL A 238 2.15 -3.23 -0.64
C VAL A 238 3.30 -3.31 -1.63
N LEU A 239 3.62 -4.52 -2.10
CA LEU A 239 4.63 -4.76 -3.12
C LEU A 239 3.93 -5.04 -4.45
N ASP A 240 4.26 -4.28 -5.49
CA ASP A 240 3.81 -4.58 -6.85
C ASP A 240 4.94 -5.12 -7.72
N GLY A 241 4.66 -6.21 -8.45
CA GLY A 241 5.69 -6.92 -9.21
C GLY A 241 5.14 -7.93 -10.22
N ARG A 242 5.82 -9.08 -10.33
CA ARG A 242 5.47 -10.19 -11.24
C ARG A 242 5.39 -11.53 -10.51
N ASP A 243 6.19 -11.68 -9.47
CA ASP A 243 6.40 -12.90 -8.69
C ASP A 243 6.42 -12.62 -7.18
N ILE A 244 5.74 -11.55 -6.75
CA ILE A 244 5.72 -11.15 -5.34
C ILE A 244 5.05 -12.24 -4.50
N GLY A 245 3.82 -12.64 -4.83
CA GLY A 245 3.06 -13.63 -4.08
C GLY A 245 3.50 -15.07 -4.33
N THR A 246 4.27 -15.34 -5.38
CA THR A 246 4.76 -16.69 -5.72
C THR A 246 6.19 -16.96 -5.28
N TYR A 247 7.03 -15.92 -5.16
CA TYR A 247 8.46 -16.09 -4.87
C TYR A 247 8.99 -15.12 -3.81
N VAL A 248 8.73 -13.81 -3.94
CA VAL A 248 9.32 -12.81 -3.02
C VAL A 248 8.74 -12.95 -1.61
N LEU A 249 7.41 -12.92 -1.50
CA LEU A 249 6.62 -13.05 -0.29
C LEU A 249 5.55 -14.16 -0.47
N PRO A 250 5.95 -15.45 -0.50
CA PRO A 250 4.99 -16.55 -0.59
C PRO A 250 4.04 -16.63 0.59
N GLU A 251 4.39 -16.02 1.72
CA GLU A 251 3.57 -15.94 2.93
C GLU A 251 2.94 -14.56 3.13
N ALA A 252 2.79 -13.76 2.06
CA ALA A 252 2.08 -12.48 2.14
C ALA A 252 0.64 -12.69 2.64
N ASP A 253 0.18 -11.83 3.55
CA ASP A 253 -1.15 -11.91 4.15
C ASP A 253 -2.26 -11.84 3.10
N PHE A 254 -2.01 -11.05 2.04
CA PHE A 254 -2.91 -10.91 0.90
C PHE A 254 -2.13 -10.94 -0.40
N LYS A 255 -2.68 -11.64 -1.39
CA LYS A 255 -2.12 -11.71 -2.73
C LYS A 255 -3.21 -11.40 -3.75
N PHE A 256 -2.91 -10.47 -4.63
CA PHE A 256 -3.77 -10.09 -5.75
C PHE A 256 -3.03 -10.32 -7.05
N PHE A 257 -3.74 -10.81 -8.06
CA PHE A 257 -3.24 -10.91 -9.42
C PHE A 257 -4.10 -10.06 -10.33
N LEU A 258 -3.58 -8.91 -10.77
CA LEU A 258 -4.29 -7.96 -11.63
C LEU A 258 -3.94 -8.22 -13.09
N THR A 259 -4.95 -8.56 -13.88
CA THR A 259 -4.83 -8.76 -15.32
C THR A 259 -5.67 -7.76 -16.10
N ALA A 260 -5.49 -7.74 -17.41
CA ALA A 260 -6.36 -7.08 -18.38
C ALA A 260 -6.04 -7.59 -19.79
N ASP A 261 -7.00 -7.43 -20.71
CA ASP A 261 -6.80 -7.69 -22.14
C ASP A 261 -5.53 -6.96 -22.66
N PRO A 262 -4.66 -7.64 -23.43
CA PRO A 262 -3.44 -7.04 -23.98
C PRO A 262 -3.66 -5.73 -24.72
N LYS A 263 -4.77 -5.58 -25.47
CA LYS A 263 -5.09 -4.35 -26.21
C LYS A 263 -5.45 -3.21 -25.27
N VAL A 264 -6.17 -3.51 -24.18
CA VAL A 264 -6.48 -2.52 -23.14
C VAL A 264 -5.20 -2.05 -22.45
N ARG A 265 -4.28 -2.99 -22.14
CA ARG A 265 -2.98 -2.65 -21.54
C ARG A 265 -2.10 -1.83 -22.47
N ALA A 266 -2.08 -2.17 -23.77
CA ALA A 266 -1.38 -1.40 -24.80
C ALA A 266 -1.94 0.00 -24.96
N GLN A 267 -3.27 0.15 -24.97
CA GLN A 267 -3.92 1.46 -25.02
C GLN A 267 -3.54 2.32 -23.80
N ARG A 268 -3.66 1.79 -22.58
CA ARG A 268 -3.28 2.51 -21.35
C ARG A 268 -1.83 2.98 -21.39
N ARG A 269 -0.92 2.12 -21.88
CA ARG A 269 0.51 2.45 -21.98
C ARG A 269 0.79 3.48 -23.07
N TYR A 270 0.08 3.39 -24.20
CA TYR A 270 0.15 4.38 -25.28
C TYR A 270 -0.26 5.76 -24.78
N ASP A 271 -1.38 5.84 -24.05
CA ASP A 271 -1.89 7.09 -23.49
C ASP A 271 -0.90 7.67 -22.46
N GLU A 272 -0.31 6.85 -21.60
CA GLU A 272 0.70 7.27 -20.62
C GLU A 272 1.95 7.87 -21.30
N LEU A 273 2.47 7.22 -22.33
CA LEU A 273 3.68 7.66 -23.03
C LEU A 273 3.42 8.91 -23.88
N THR A 274 2.27 8.97 -24.55
CA THR A 274 1.83 10.12 -25.34
C THR A 274 1.63 11.35 -24.45
N ALA A 275 1.00 11.19 -23.28
CA ALA A 275 0.83 12.28 -22.30
C ALA A 275 2.16 12.83 -21.77
N LYS A 276 3.22 12.02 -21.80
CA LYS A 276 4.60 12.42 -21.43
C LYS A 276 5.42 12.97 -22.61
N GLY A 277 4.82 13.08 -23.80
CA GLY A 277 5.47 13.62 -24.99
C GLY A 277 6.40 12.64 -25.71
N TYR A 278 6.34 11.34 -25.42
CA TYR A 278 7.13 10.34 -26.14
C TYR A 278 6.42 9.92 -27.44
N PRO A 279 7.12 9.94 -28.59
CA PRO A 279 6.57 9.41 -29.83
C PRO A 279 6.53 7.88 -29.74
N VAL A 280 5.33 7.30 -29.82
CA VAL A 280 5.12 5.85 -29.73
C VAL A 280 4.19 5.37 -30.82
N ASP A 281 4.56 4.28 -31.48
CA ASP A 281 3.67 3.58 -32.41
C ASP A 281 2.81 2.58 -31.63
N LYS A 282 1.49 2.70 -31.75
CA LYS A 282 0.55 1.89 -30.98
C LYS A 282 0.69 0.39 -31.29
N ARG A 283 0.95 0.03 -32.54
CA ARG A 283 1.05 -1.38 -32.95
C ARG A 283 2.35 -2.00 -32.44
N ALA A 284 3.47 -1.29 -32.59
CA ALA A 284 4.76 -1.72 -32.05
C ALA A 284 4.69 -1.89 -30.52
N LEU A 285 3.97 -1.01 -29.82
CA LEU A 285 3.77 -1.11 -28.38
C LEU A 285 2.92 -2.32 -27.97
N GLU A 286 1.90 -2.68 -28.75
CA GLU A 286 1.10 -3.89 -28.52
C GLU A 286 1.97 -5.15 -28.67
N GLU A 287 2.76 -5.23 -29.74
CA GLU A 287 3.72 -6.32 -29.98
C GLU A 287 4.79 -6.39 -28.87
N GLU A 288 5.29 -5.26 -28.40
CA GLU A 288 6.24 -5.18 -27.28
C GLU A 288 5.64 -5.72 -25.97
N ILE A 289 4.39 -5.37 -25.67
CA ILE A 289 3.70 -5.82 -24.46
C ILE A 289 3.50 -7.34 -24.48
N VAL A 290 3.05 -7.90 -25.61
CA VAL A 290 2.87 -9.35 -25.75
C VAL A 290 4.20 -10.07 -25.58
N LYS A 291 5.25 -9.62 -26.29
CA LYS A 291 6.60 -10.20 -26.16
C LYS A 291 7.11 -10.12 -24.72
N ARG A 292 6.84 -9.03 -24.03
CA ARG A 292 7.23 -8.86 -22.63
C ARG A 292 6.48 -9.82 -21.71
N ASP A 293 5.19 -10.02 -21.91
CA ASP A 293 4.41 -10.96 -21.11
C ASP A 293 4.89 -12.40 -21.32
N GLU A 294 5.20 -12.77 -22.56
CA GLU A 294 5.84 -14.05 -22.90
C GLU A 294 7.19 -14.20 -22.20
N GLN A 295 8.04 -13.17 -22.26
CA GLN A 295 9.32 -13.16 -21.55
C GLN A 295 9.10 -13.33 -20.05
N ASP A 296 8.26 -12.52 -19.41
CA ASP A 296 8.04 -12.54 -17.96
C ASP A 296 7.49 -13.91 -17.47
N SER A 297 6.59 -14.54 -18.25
CA SER A 297 5.93 -15.80 -17.91
C SER A 297 6.74 -17.07 -18.26
N SER A 298 7.60 -17.01 -19.27
CA SER A 298 8.45 -18.14 -19.69
C SER A 298 9.79 -18.23 -18.97
N ARG A 299 10.11 -17.29 -18.06
CA ARG A 299 11.37 -17.33 -17.31
C ARG A 299 11.52 -18.63 -16.52
N ALA A 300 12.72 -19.19 -16.57
CA ALA A 300 13.06 -20.38 -15.79
C ALA A 300 13.04 -20.12 -14.27
N PHE A 301 13.37 -18.90 -13.84
CA PHE A 301 13.40 -18.52 -12.44
C PHE A 301 12.36 -17.43 -12.14
N ALA A 302 11.52 -17.70 -11.14
CA ALA A 302 10.45 -16.83 -10.65
C ALA A 302 9.61 -16.17 -11.79
N PRO A 303 8.94 -17.00 -12.62
CA PRO A 303 8.11 -16.50 -13.71
C PRO A 303 6.89 -15.74 -13.20
N LEU A 304 6.35 -14.87 -14.07
CA LEU A 304 5.03 -14.28 -13.86
C LEU A 304 3.98 -15.39 -13.84
N LYS A 305 3.46 -15.66 -12.65
CA LYS A 305 2.41 -16.66 -12.41
C LYS A 305 1.52 -16.17 -11.27
N GLN A 306 0.23 -16.43 -11.39
CA GLN A 306 -0.71 -16.24 -10.28
C GLN A 306 -0.42 -17.27 -9.18
N ALA A 307 -0.25 -16.81 -7.93
CA ALA A 307 -0.18 -17.70 -6.77
C ALA A 307 -1.52 -18.39 -6.54
N GLU A 308 -1.51 -19.62 -6.03
CA GLU A 308 -2.73 -20.44 -5.90
C GLU A 308 -3.80 -19.80 -5.00
N ASP A 309 -3.36 -19.04 -4.00
CA ASP A 309 -4.18 -18.31 -3.05
C ASP A 309 -4.40 -16.82 -3.42
N ALA A 310 -3.91 -16.38 -4.58
CA ALA A 310 -4.09 -15.00 -5.05
C ALA A 310 -5.47 -14.78 -5.65
N VAL A 311 -6.08 -13.65 -5.30
CA VAL A 311 -7.35 -13.18 -5.87
C VAL A 311 -7.10 -12.59 -7.25
N LEU A 312 -7.73 -13.17 -8.27
CA LEU A 312 -7.68 -12.66 -9.65
C LEU A 312 -8.64 -11.48 -9.81
N ILE A 313 -8.13 -10.35 -10.29
CA ILE A 313 -8.96 -9.19 -10.66
C ILE A 313 -8.67 -8.82 -12.12
N ASP A 314 -9.68 -8.98 -12.98
CA ASP A 314 -9.61 -8.52 -14.37
C ASP A 314 -10.02 -7.05 -14.46
N THR A 315 -9.04 -6.19 -14.71
CA THR A 315 -9.22 -4.74 -14.75
C THR A 315 -9.69 -4.23 -16.12
N SER A 316 -9.98 -5.09 -17.09
CA SER A 316 -10.29 -4.70 -18.47
C SER A 316 -11.47 -3.73 -18.58
N ASN A 317 -12.53 -3.98 -17.79
CA ASN A 317 -13.78 -3.21 -17.82
C ASN A 317 -14.08 -2.52 -16.47
N LEU A 318 -13.10 -2.48 -15.56
CA LEU A 318 -13.26 -1.89 -14.24
C LEU A 318 -12.56 -0.54 -14.17
N THR A 319 -13.18 0.39 -13.47
CA THR A 319 -12.55 1.65 -13.08
C THR A 319 -11.55 1.43 -11.95
N PRO A 320 -10.55 2.32 -11.78
CA PRO A 320 -9.62 2.27 -10.65
C PRO A 320 -10.31 2.18 -9.28
N ASP A 321 -11.43 2.88 -9.09
CA ASP A 321 -12.16 2.91 -7.82
C ASP A 321 -12.88 1.57 -7.54
N GLU A 322 -13.45 0.94 -8.56
CA GLU A 322 -14.07 -0.39 -8.42
C GLU A 322 -13.04 -1.45 -8.05
N VAL A 323 -11.88 -1.45 -8.73
CA VAL A 323 -10.77 -2.38 -8.43
C VAL A 323 -10.27 -2.18 -7.00
N LEU A 324 -10.04 -0.93 -6.58
CA LEU A 324 -9.61 -0.61 -5.22
C LEU A 324 -10.66 -1.02 -4.17
N GLY A 325 -11.95 -0.80 -4.47
CA GLY A 325 -13.05 -1.20 -3.60
C GLY A 325 -13.12 -2.72 -3.42
N GLU A 326 -12.90 -3.47 -4.49
CA GLU A 326 -12.81 -4.94 -4.44
C GLU A 326 -11.64 -5.41 -3.59
N MET A 327 -10.44 -4.89 -3.82
CA MET A 327 -9.25 -5.25 -3.03
C MET A 327 -9.45 -4.97 -1.54
N LYS A 328 -10.01 -3.80 -1.18
CA LYS A 328 -10.31 -3.43 0.20
C LYS A 328 -11.33 -4.37 0.85
N ARG A 329 -12.37 -4.74 0.11
CA ARG A 329 -13.40 -5.67 0.58
C ARG A 329 -12.81 -7.05 0.84
N THR A 330 -11.98 -7.59 -0.06
CA THR A 330 -11.30 -8.88 0.16
C THR A 330 -10.41 -8.84 1.41
N ILE A 331 -9.68 -7.74 1.63
CA ILE A 331 -8.85 -7.58 2.83
C ILE A 331 -9.72 -7.61 4.09
N GLN A 332 -10.84 -6.90 4.08
CA GLN A 332 -11.75 -6.83 5.22
C GLN A 332 -12.45 -8.15 5.51
N GLU A 333 -12.83 -8.94 4.49
CA GLU A 333 -13.55 -10.20 4.68
C GLU A 333 -12.70 -11.32 5.30
N LYS A 334 -11.37 -11.27 5.12
CA LYS A 334 -10.45 -12.32 5.63
C LYS A 334 -9.79 -11.97 6.97
N ILE A 335 -10.10 -10.80 7.55
CA ILE A 335 -9.55 -10.30 8.81
C ILE A 335 -10.55 -10.44 9.94
#